data_AF-A0A7V9H5N3-F1
#
_entry.id   AF-A0A7V9H5N3-F1
#
_cell.length_a   1.000
_cell.length_b   1.000
_cell.length_c   1.000
_cell.angle_alpha   90.00
_cell.angle_beta   90.00
_cell.angle_gamma   90.00
#
_symmetry.space_group_name_H-M   'P 1'
#
loop_
_entity.id
_entity.type
_entity.pdbx_description
1 polymer ?
#
loop_
_entity_poly.entity_id
_entity_poly.type
_entity_poly.pdbx_seq_one_letter_code
_entity_poly.pdbx_strand_id
1 'polypeptide(L)' 'MQERVRVLGFRVPPEKMEEVEFAYHDSLLHITERHKGFRSLLLLWDADTGEALEVTLWEDEEARR' A
#
# COMPACT_ATOMS: atom_id res chain seq x y z
N MET A 1 -5.83 -1.72 22.58
CA MET A 1 -6.06 -2.24 21.22
C MET A 1 -4.71 -2.30 20.53
N GLN A 2 -4.30 -3.43 19.95
CA GLN A 2 -3.02 -3.52 19.23
C GLN A 2 -3.31 -3.34 17.75
N GLU A 3 -2.69 -2.36 17.12
CA GLU A 3 -2.78 -2.15 15.68
C GLU A 3 -2.09 -3.29 14.92
N ARG A 4 -2.48 -3.49 13.66
CA ARG A 4 -1.93 -4.52 12.78
C ARG A 4 -1.29 -3.91 11.55
N VAL A 5 -0.10 -4.38 11.25
CA VAL A 5 0.67 -3.97 10.07
C VAL A 5 0.68 -5.12 9.07
N ARG A 6 0.34 -4.81 7.82
CA ARG A 6 0.60 -5.69 6.68
C ARG A 6 1.73 -5.09 5.86
N VAL A 7 2.64 -5.94 5.45
CA VAL A 7 3.74 -5.59 4.56
C VAL A 7 3.63 -6.46 3.32
N LEU A 8 3.66 -5.84 2.14
CA LEU A 8 3.71 -6.50 0.85
C LEU A 8 4.96 -6.03 0.11
N GLY A 9 5.88 -6.95 -0.14
CA GLY A 9 7.02 -6.72 -1.04
C GLY A 9 6.67 -7.18 -2.44
N PHE A 10 6.98 -6.37 -3.44
CA PHE A 10 6.81 -6.70 -4.84
C PHE A 10 7.86 -6.02 -5.71
N ARG A 11 7.98 -6.45 -6.96
CA ARG A 11 8.85 -5.81 -7.94
C ARG A 11 8.03 -5.41 -9.15
N VAL A 12 8.25 -4.20 -9.61
CA VAL A 12 7.62 -3.61 -10.79
C VAL A 12 8.75 -3.25 -11.76
N PRO A 13 8.58 -3.40 -13.08
CA PRO A 13 9.53 -2.82 -14.02
C PRO A 13 9.71 -1.30 -13.76
N PRO A 14 10.94 -0.76 -13.70
CA PRO A 14 11.18 0.66 -13.40
C PRO A 14 10.34 1.62 -14.27
N GLU A 15 10.19 1.31 -15.56
CA GLU A 15 9.41 2.08 -16.52
C GLU A 15 7.90 2.08 -16.26
N LYS A 16 7.43 1.25 -15.33
CA LYS A 16 6.03 1.14 -14.91
C LYS A 16 5.75 1.77 -13.54
N MET A 17 6.77 2.28 -12.84
CA MET A 17 6.57 2.83 -11.50
C MET A 17 5.67 4.08 -11.47
N GLU A 18 5.71 4.92 -12.51
CA GLU A 18 4.83 6.09 -12.60
C GLU A 18 3.35 5.68 -12.75
N GLU A 19 3.06 4.61 -13.50
CA GLU A 19 1.71 4.03 -13.59
C GLU A 19 1.24 3.47 -12.24
N VAL A 20 2.14 2.88 -11.47
CA VAL A 20 1.84 2.38 -10.12
C VAL A 20 1.55 3.53 -9.17
N GLU A 21 2.40 4.56 -9.12
CA GLU A 21 2.17 5.75 -8.30
C GLU A 21 0.82 6.38 -8.62
N PHE A 22 0.49 6.53 -9.91
CA PHE A 22 -0.80 7.02 -10.36
C PHE A 22 -1.95 6.13 -9.87
N ALA A 23 -1.85 4.80 -10.01
CA ALA A 23 -2.88 3.88 -9.55
C ALA A 23 -3.13 3.97 -8.03
N TYR A 24 -2.08 4.16 -7.22
CA TYR A 24 -2.21 4.37 -5.78
C TYR A 24 -2.92 5.67 -5.44
N HIS A 25 -2.54 6.78 -6.08
CA HIS A 25 -3.13 8.10 -5.82
C HIS A 25 -4.56 8.23 -6.35
N ASP A 26 -4.82 7.74 -7.56
CA ASP A 26 -6.10 7.93 -8.25
C ASP A 26 -7.20 7.01 -7.71
N SER A 27 -6.86 5.76 -7.36
CA SER A 27 -7.87 4.74 -7.08
C SER A 27 -7.63 3.96 -5.78
N LEU A 28 -6.45 3.36 -5.58
CA LEU A 28 -6.26 2.35 -4.54
C LEU A 28 -6.29 2.95 -3.14
N LEU A 29 -5.69 4.13 -2.93
CA LEU A 29 -5.77 4.81 -1.64
C LEU A 29 -7.23 5.11 -1.28
N HIS A 30 -7.99 5.64 -2.23
CA HIS A 30 -9.37 6.04 -1.98
C HIS A 30 -10.31 4.84 -1.73
N ILE A 31 -10.04 3.70 -2.38
CA ILE A 31 -10.75 2.45 -2.10
C ILE A 31 -10.36 1.90 -0.73
N THR A 32 -9.06 1.91 -0.41
CA THR A 32 -8.53 1.32 0.83
C THR A 32 -8.97 2.12 2.06
N GLU A 33 -8.96 3.46 1.99
CA GLU A 33 -9.41 4.37 3.04
C GLU A 33 -10.86 4.17 3.48
N ARG A 34 -11.72 3.66 2.59
CA ARG A 34 -13.13 3.39 2.91
C ARG A 34 -13.34 2.13 3.74
N HIS A 35 -12.33 1.27 3.86
CA HIS A 35 -12.42 0.07 4.67
C HIS A 35 -12.39 0.44 6.15
N LYS A 36 -13.39 -0.04 6.89
CA LYS A 36 -13.47 0.18 8.34
C LYS A 36 -12.20 -0.35 9.00
N GLY A 37 -11.56 0.50 9.80
CA GLY A 37 -10.34 0.15 10.51
C GLY A 37 -9.06 0.39 9.72
N PHE A 38 -9.10 0.88 8.48
CA PHE A 38 -7.91 1.40 7.81
C PHE A 38 -7.36 2.62 8.55
N ARG A 39 -6.03 2.71 8.67
CA ARG A 39 -5.34 3.84 9.29
C ARG A 39 -4.43 4.58 8.33
N SER A 40 -3.59 3.84 7.60
CA SER A 40 -2.61 4.44 6.70
C SER A 40 -2.06 3.43 5.70
N LEU A 41 -1.51 3.98 4.61
CA LEU A 41 -0.75 3.27 3.60
C LEU A 41 0.57 4.03 3.38
N LEU A 42 1.66 3.28 3.29
CA LEU A 42 2.97 3.77 2.88
C LEU A 42 3.46 2.90 1.72
N LEU A 43 3.79 3.53 0.61
CA LEU A 43 4.44 2.87 -0.52
C LEU A 43 5.87 3.42 -0.63
N LEU A 44 6.85 2.53 -0.64
CA LEU A 44 8.26 2.83 -0.85
C LEU A 44 8.72 2.06 -2.09
N TRP A 45 9.56 2.66 -2.93
CA TRP A 45 10.19 1.95 -4.03
C TRP A 45 11.60 2.45 -4.32
N ASP A 46 12.39 1.58 -4.93
CA ASP A 46 13.67 1.87 -5.52
C ASP A 46 13.47 2.08 -7.03
N ALA A 47 13.80 3.28 -7.51
CA ALA A 47 13.54 3.68 -8.89
C ALA A 47 14.46 2.97 -9.91
N ASP A 48 15.63 2.47 -9.50
CA ASP A 48 16.60 1.85 -10.39
C ASP A 48 16.31 0.36 -10.59
N THR A 49 15.86 -0.30 -9.53
CA THR A 49 15.63 -1.76 -9.49
C THR A 49 14.16 -2.13 -9.58
N GLY A 50 13.26 -1.19 -9.31
CA GLY A 50 11.83 -1.40 -9.26
C GLY A 50 11.36 -2.23 -8.07
N GLU A 51 12.20 -2.45 -7.06
CA GLU A 51 11.80 -3.07 -5.80
C GLU A 51 10.86 -2.15 -5.04
N ALA A 52 9.74 -2.68 -4.56
CA ALA A 52 8.69 -1.92 -3.90
C ALA A 52 8.22 -2.61 -2.61
N LEU A 53 7.80 -1.78 -1.66
CA LEU A 53 7.25 -2.17 -0.38
C LEU A 53 5.98 -1.35 -0.11
N GLU A 54 4.83 -2.03 -0.02
CA GLU A 54 3.61 -1.46 0.51
C GLU A 54 3.46 -1.86 1.98
N VAL A 55 3.17 -0.89 2.84
CA VAL A 55 2.83 -1.08 4.24
C VAL A 55 1.45 -0.50 4.49
N THR A 56 0.56 -1.28 5.10
CA THR A 56 -0.77 -0.80 5.52
C THR A 56 -0.97 -1.04 7.01
N LEU A 57 -1.54 -0.04 7.69
CA LEU A 57 -1.87 -0.08 9.11
C LEU A 57 -3.39 -0.19 9.29
N TRP A 58 -3.79 -1.06 10.21
CA TRP A 58 -5.18 -1.39 10.51
C TRP A 58 -5.44 -1.39 12.01
N GLU A 59 -6.65 -1.00 12.42
CA GLU A 59 -7.09 -0.97 13.83
C GLU A 59 -7.07 -2.37 14.47
N ASP A 60 -7.50 -3.39 13.73
CA ASP A 60 -7.54 -4.79 14.16
C ASP A 60 -7.45 -5.77 12.97
N GLU A 61 -7.48 -7.08 13.26
CA GLU A 61 -7.33 -8.15 12.27
C GLU A 61 -8.61 -8.46 11.47
N GLU A 62 -9.80 -8.11 12.01
CA GLU A 62 -11.08 -8.30 11.33
C GLU A 62 -11.32 -7.22 10.27
N ALA A 63 -10.86 -5.99 10.54
CA ALA A 63 -10.84 -4.86 9.61
C ALA A 63 -10.11 -5.16 8.28
N ARG A 64 -9.21 -6.15 8.29
CA ARG A 64 -8.36 -6.53 7.16
C ARG A 64 -9.02 -7.53 6.19
N ARG A 65 -10.12 -8.20 6.57
CA ARG A 65 -10.69 -9.32 5.80
C ARG A 65 -11.45 -8.89 4.55
#